data_AF-A0A8H6AMJ5-F1
#
_entry.id   AF-A0A8H6AMJ5-F1
#
_cell.length_a   1.000
_cell.length_b   1.000
_cell.length_c   1.000
_cell.angle_alpha   90.00
_cell.angle_beta   90.00
_cell.angle_gamma   90.00
#
_symmetry.space_group_name_H-M   'P 1'
#
loop_
_entity.id
_entity.type
_entity.pdbx_description
1 polymer ?
#
loop_
_entity_poly.entity_id
_entity_poly.type
_entity_poly.pdbx_seq_one_letter_code
_entity_poly.pdbx_strand_id
1 'polypeptide(L)'
;MPPSSYFKQWPEFPSNVLEAGIENVEANWRYVRPEPGCVIVLIGDTLVEWTAGALRASIHRVVTAPGKRAAATRLGLGYFLRPSHTTRMSRLISDNGTLPILALGEAGDERGVAEWAQCKANGDVAAAVEAAGKGK
;
A
#
# COMPACT_ATOMS: atom_id res chain seq x y z
N MET A 1 -15.47 -14.67 -3.78
CA MET A 1 -16.19 -14.20 -2.58
C MET A 1 -16.90 -12.90 -2.94
N PRO A 2 -18.20 -12.74 -2.65
CA PRO A 2 -18.81 -11.41 -2.69
C PRO A 2 -18.08 -10.51 -1.67
N PRO A 3 -17.94 -9.21 -1.92
CA PRO A 3 -17.38 -8.32 -0.92
C PRO A 3 -18.22 -8.44 0.35
N SER A 4 -17.54 -8.64 1.48
CA SER A 4 -18.14 -8.57 2.80
C SER A 4 -19.05 -7.33 2.85
N SER A 5 -20.25 -7.47 3.42
CA SER A 5 -21.21 -6.38 3.62
C SER A 5 -20.62 -5.14 4.30
N TYR A 6 -19.44 -5.29 4.90
CA TYR A 6 -18.60 -4.25 5.46
C TYR A 6 -18.13 -3.20 4.43
N PHE A 7 -17.84 -3.58 3.19
CA PHE A 7 -17.36 -2.69 2.13
C PHE A 7 -18.47 -2.11 1.25
N LYS A 8 -19.72 -2.11 1.74
CA LYS A 8 -20.79 -1.36 1.07
C LYS A 8 -20.37 0.10 0.92
N GLN A 9 -20.54 0.63 -0.28
CA GLN A 9 -20.29 2.04 -0.55
C GLN A 9 -21.37 2.85 0.17
N TRP A 10 -20.96 3.72 1.08
CA TRP A 10 -21.85 4.60 1.83
C TRP A 10 -21.77 6.00 1.21
N PRO A 11 -22.69 6.39 0.33
CA PRO A 11 -22.62 7.65 -0.41
C PRO A 11 -22.57 8.91 0.48
N GLU A 12 -22.97 8.80 1.75
CA GLU A 12 -22.97 9.87 2.74
C GLU A 12 -21.65 10.03 3.52
N PHE A 13 -20.67 9.14 3.34
CA PHE A 13 -19.43 9.14 4.12
C PHE A 13 -18.20 9.48 3.25
N PRO A 14 -17.34 10.42 3.72
CA PRO A 14 -16.16 10.82 2.97
C PRO A 14 -15.15 9.67 2.93
N SER A 15 -14.62 9.40 1.74
CA SER A 15 -13.95 8.14 1.46
C SER A 15 -12.45 8.16 1.80
N ASN A 16 -11.92 7.03 2.29
CA ASN A 16 -10.60 6.93 2.95
C ASN A 16 -9.62 5.96 2.30
N VAL A 17 -10.08 4.98 1.54
CA VAL A 17 -9.22 3.97 0.90
C VAL A 17 -9.56 3.85 -0.57
N LEU A 18 -8.54 3.79 -1.41
CA LEU A 18 -8.66 3.52 -2.84
C LEU A 18 -8.12 2.12 -3.12
N GLU A 19 -8.91 1.30 -3.83
CA GLU A 19 -8.46 -0.02 -4.27
C GLU A 19 -7.34 0.12 -5.31
N ALA A 20 -6.30 -0.70 -5.16
CA ALA A 20 -5.13 -0.60 -6.02
C ALA A 20 -5.46 -1.02 -7.47
N GLY A 21 -4.95 -0.24 -8.43
CA GLY A 21 -5.22 -0.42 -9.86
C GLY A 21 -6.54 0.20 -10.33
N ILE A 22 -7.24 0.91 -9.44
CA ILE A 22 -8.41 1.71 -9.79
C ILE A 22 -8.00 3.17 -9.96
N GLU A 23 -8.63 3.87 -10.91
CA GLU A 23 -8.36 5.28 -11.19
C GLU A 23 -8.58 6.14 -9.94
N ASN A 24 -7.66 7.08 -9.70
CA ASN A 24 -7.73 8.01 -8.57
C ASN A 24 -8.74 9.14 -8.83
N VAL A 25 -10.02 8.78 -8.84
CA VAL A 25 -11.16 9.71 -8.88
C VAL A 25 -12.03 9.52 -7.65
N GLU A 26 -12.66 10.58 -7.18
CA GLU A 26 -13.40 10.61 -5.90
C GLU A 26 -14.42 9.46 -5.76
N ALA A 27 -15.09 9.09 -6.87
CA ALA A 27 -16.08 8.02 -6.90
C ALA A 27 -15.54 6.62 -6.54
N ASN A 28 -14.23 6.40 -6.69
CA ASN A 28 -13.59 5.10 -6.44
C ASN A 28 -13.07 4.95 -5.01
N TRP A 29 -12.99 6.04 -4.26
CA TRP A 29 -12.61 5.98 -2.87
C TRP A 29 -13.78 5.38 -2.05
N ARG A 30 -13.44 4.56 -1.05
CA ARG A 30 -14.41 3.97 -0.11
C ARG A 30 -14.13 4.38 1.32
N TYR A 31 -15.20 4.58 2.10
CA TYR A 31 -15.10 4.84 3.54
C TYR A 31 -14.93 3.54 4.33
N VAL A 32 -13.91 3.50 5.19
CA VAL A 32 -13.74 2.42 6.18
C VAL A 32 -14.22 2.93 7.52
N ARG A 33 -15.35 2.40 7.99
CA ARG A 33 -15.88 2.70 9.32
C ARG A 33 -14.96 2.09 10.39
N PRO A 34 -14.53 2.85 11.41
CA PRO A 34 -13.86 2.27 12.57
C PRO A 34 -14.88 1.47 13.40
N GLU A 35 -14.58 0.20 13.68
CA GLU A 35 -15.36 -0.64 14.59
C GLU A 35 -14.70 -0.69 15.98
N PRO A 36 -15.46 -0.53 17.08
CA PRO A 36 -14.92 -0.63 18.42
C PRO A 36 -14.18 -1.96 18.67
N GLY A 37 -12.98 -1.90 19.24
CA GLY A 37 -12.16 -3.08 19.50
C GLY A 37 -11.42 -3.62 18.27
N CYS A 38 -11.56 -3.00 17.10
CA CYS A 38 -10.86 -3.39 15.88
C CYS A 38 -9.75 -2.39 15.51
N VAL A 39 -8.79 -2.89 14.73
CA VAL A 39 -7.76 -2.08 14.07
C VAL A 39 -7.91 -2.19 12.56
N ILE A 40 -7.55 -1.13 11.85
CA ILE A 40 -7.44 -1.15 10.40
C ILE A 40 -6.00 -1.54 10.07
N VAL A 41 -5.83 -2.61 9.30
CA VAL A 41 -4.52 -3.09 8.84
C VAL A 41 -4.37 -2.74 7.37
N LEU A 42 -3.29 -2.04 7.03
CA LEU A 42 -2.96 -1.66 5.66
C LEU A 42 -1.67 -2.38 5.25
N ILE A 43 -1.61 -2.80 3.99
CA ILE A 43 -0.42 -3.43 3.43
C ILE A 43 0.50 -2.34 2.90
N GLY A 44 1.78 -2.42 3.26
CA GLY A 44 2.84 -1.54 2.77
C GLY A 44 3.64 -2.17 1.64
N ASP A 45 4.48 -1.35 1.00
CA ASP A 45 5.19 -1.71 -0.23
C ASP A 45 6.15 -2.90 -0.09
N THR A 46 6.75 -3.12 1.09
CA THR A 46 7.67 -4.26 1.28
C THR A 46 7.00 -5.60 1.05
N LEU A 47 5.72 -5.74 1.46
CA LEU A 47 4.94 -6.95 1.19
C LEU A 47 4.53 -7.07 -0.29
N VAL A 48 4.37 -5.95 -0.99
CA VAL A 48 4.09 -5.96 -2.44
C VAL A 48 5.28 -6.56 -3.18
N GLU A 49 6.50 -6.08 -2.91
CA GLU A 49 7.71 -6.59 -3.54
C GLU A 49 7.93 -8.07 -3.23
N TRP A 50 7.80 -8.45 -1.96
CA TRP A 50 7.97 -9.84 -1.52
C TRP A 50 6.96 -10.81 -2.14
N THR A 51 5.74 -10.34 -2.45
CA THR A 51 4.67 -11.19 -2.99
C THR A 51 4.49 -11.05 -4.50
N ALA A 52 5.43 -10.41 -5.20
CA ALA A 52 5.34 -10.13 -6.64
C ALA A 52 4.04 -9.40 -7.04
N GLY A 53 3.52 -8.52 -6.16
CA GLY A 53 2.27 -7.81 -6.41
C GLY A 53 0.99 -8.62 -6.21
N ALA A 54 1.07 -9.87 -5.71
CA ALA A 54 -0.11 -10.61 -5.29
C ALA A 54 -0.85 -9.87 -4.16
N LEU A 55 -0.10 -9.25 -3.24
CA LEU A 55 -0.63 -8.22 -2.35
C LEU A 55 -0.32 -6.84 -2.93
N ARG A 56 -1.23 -5.88 -2.70
CA ARG A 56 -1.09 -4.50 -3.15
C ARG A 56 -1.07 -3.54 -1.98
N ALA A 57 -0.21 -2.52 -2.08
CA ALA A 57 -0.14 -1.48 -1.06
C ALA A 57 -1.44 -0.67 -1.05
N SER A 58 -1.96 -0.39 0.14
CA SER A 58 -3.24 0.30 0.29
C SER A 58 -3.04 1.81 0.14
N ILE A 59 -3.66 2.41 -0.88
CA ILE A 59 -3.74 3.86 -1.01
C ILE A 59 -4.82 4.35 -0.05
N HIS A 60 -4.46 5.25 0.86
CA HIS A 60 -5.37 5.75 1.88
C HIS A 60 -5.15 7.23 2.14
N ARG A 61 -6.22 7.89 2.58
CA ARG A 61 -6.20 9.30 2.99
C ARG A 61 -7.03 9.49 4.25
N VAL A 62 -6.74 10.56 4.98
CA VAL A 62 -7.54 10.96 6.14
C VAL A 62 -8.43 12.11 5.73
N VAL A 63 -9.72 11.97 6.00
CA VAL A 63 -10.74 13.00 5.80
C VAL A 63 -11.47 13.26 7.12
N THR A 64 -12.15 14.40 7.21
CA THR A 64 -13.01 14.72 8.36
C THR A 64 -14.09 13.65 8.54
N ALA A 65 -14.35 13.23 9.78
CA ALA A 65 -15.39 12.26 10.05
C ALA A 65 -16.78 12.80 9.62
N PRO A 66 -17.67 11.96 9.09
CA PRO A 66 -18.99 12.40 8.64
C PRO A 66 -19.94 12.76 9.80
N GLY A 67 -20.93 13.60 9.47
CA GLY A 67 -22.06 13.92 10.35
C GLY A 67 -21.66 14.62 11.64
N LYS A 68 -22.38 14.34 12.74
CA LYS A 68 -22.14 14.99 14.05
C LYS A 68 -20.72 14.75 14.61
N ARG A 69 -20.03 13.71 14.14
CA ARG A 69 -18.65 13.39 14.54
C ARG A 69 -17.62 14.33 13.90
N ALA A 70 -17.99 15.09 12.87
CA ALA A 70 -17.13 16.11 12.26
C ALA A 70 -16.68 17.19 13.27
N ALA A 71 -17.53 17.49 14.27
CA ALA A 71 -17.27 18.49 15.29
C ALA A 71 -16.38 17.98 16.44
N ALA A 72 -16.11 16.67 16.50
CA ALA A 72 -15.30 16.08 17.55
C ALA A 72 -13.85 15.91 17.10
N THR A 73 -12.90 16.12 18.01
CA THR A 73 -11.49 15.85 17.76
C THR A 73 -11.27 14.35 17.53
N ARG A 74 -10.72 14.00 16.37
CA ARG A 74 -10.35 12.61 16.04
C ARG A 74 -8.89 12.37 16.39
N LEU A 75 -8.65 11.46 17.33
CA LEU A 75 -7.32 10.93 17.61
C LEU A 75 -7.09 9.66 16.78
N GLY A 76 -5.88 9.51 16.25
CA GLY A 76 -5.46 8.33 15.50
C GLY A 76 -4.07 7.89 15.93
N LEU A 77 -3.87 6.58 16.01
CA LEU A 77 -2.57 5.97 16.25
C LEU A 77 -2.18 5.14 15.03
N GLY A 78 -1.08 5.51 14.39
CA GLY A 78 -0.47 4.71 13.34
C GLY A 78 0.68 3.87 13.90
N TYR A 79 0.67 2.57 13.65
CA TYR A 79 1.79 1.69 13.95
C TYR A 79 2.31 1.07 12.66
N PHE A 80 3.60 1.26 12.38
CA PHE A 80 4.25 0.76 11.17
C PHE A 80 5.19 -0.38 11.54
N LEU A 81 4.80 -1.61 11.21
CA LEU A 81 5.69 -2.76 11.30
C LEU A 81 6.65 -2.73 10.11
N ARG A 82 7.95 -2.60 10.38
CA ARG A 82 8.98 -2.59 9.34
C ARG A 82 9.88 -3.81 9.46
N PRO A 83 10.33 -4.38 8.33
CA PRO A 83 11.39 -5.39 8.33
C PRO A 83 12.69 -4.86 8.93
N SER A 84 13.60 -5.77 9.32
CA SER A 84 14.97 -5.40 9.67
C SER A 84 15.65 -4.73 8.48
N HIS A 85 16.56 -3.79 8.75
CA HIS A 85 17.28 -3.03 7.72
C HIS A 85 18.08 -3.93 6.78
N THR A 86 18.54 -5.08 7.28
CA THR A 86 19.36 -6.05 6.57
C THR A 86 18.55 -7.18 5.92
N THR A 87 17.23 -7.23 6.15
CA THR A 87 16.37 -8.20 5.46
C THR A 87 16.40 -7.89 3.97
N ARG A 88 16.51 -8.92 3.14
CA ARG A 88 16.56 -8.78 1.68
C ARG A 88 15.16 -8.55 1.10
N MET A 89 15.10 -7.80 0.00
CA MET A 89 13.89 -7.59 -0.79
C MET A 89 13.63 -8.70 -1.82
N SER A 90 14.33 -9.84 -1.69
CA SER A 90 14.14 -11.02 -2.51
C SER A 90 12.72 -11.58 -2.31
N ARG A 91 12.07 -12.00 -3.40
CA ARG A 91 10.68 -12.49 -3.34
C ARG A 91 10.54 -13.70 -2.43
N LEU A 92 9.42 -13.78 -1.73
CA LEU A 92 9.09 -14.92 -0.88
C LEU A 92 8.70 -16.11 -1.76
N ILE A 93 9.25 -17.27 -1.44
CA ILE A 93 8.90 -18.53 -2.10
C ILE A 93 7.98 -19.29 -1.16
N SER A 94 6.80 -19.64 -1.65
CA SER A 94 5.85 -20.48 -0.93
C SER A 94 6.02 -21.93 -1.39
N ASP A 95 6.24 -22.83 -0.43
CA ASP A 95 6.34 -24.27 -0.63
C ASP A 95 5.00 -24.90 -1.09
N ASN A 96 3.88 -24.29 -0.72
CA ASN A 96 2.53 -24.74 -1.05
C ASN A 96 1.88 -23.99 -2.23
N GLY A 97 2.62 -23.11 -2.92
CA GLY A 97 2.16 -22.42 -4.13
C GLY A 97 1.15 -21.29 -3.91
N THR A 98 0.93 -20.83 -2.67
CA THR A 98 -0.03 -19.74 -2.37
C THR A 98 0.47 -18.37 -2.83
N LEU A 99 1.78 -18.19 -2.93
CA LEU A 99 2.40 -16.99 -3.51
C LEU A 99 2.96 -17.34 -4.89
N PRO A 100 2.85 -16.43 -5.88
CA PRO A 100 3.44 -16.66 -7.19
C PRO A 100 4.95 -16.90 -7.03
N ILE A 101 5.38 -18.10 -7.41
CA ILE A 101 6.80 -18.43 -7.56
C ILE A 101 7.33 -17.52 -8.68
N LEU A 102 8.53 -16.95 -8.48
CA LEU A 102 9.25 -16.25 -9.54
C LEU A 102 9.16 -17.06 -10.84
N ALA A 103 8.76 -16.42 -11.94
CA ALA A 103 8.88 -17.06 -13.24
C ALA A 103 10.35 -17.43 -13.43
N LEU A 104 10.63 -18.59 -14.05
CA LEU A 104 11.99 -19.05 -14.27
C LEU A 104 12.80 -17.96 -15.00
N GLY A 105 13.77 -17.36 -14.32
CA GLY A 105 14.62 -16.28 -14.86
C GLY A 105 14.33 -14.87 -14.33
N GLU A 106 13.28 -14.66 -13.53
CA GLU A 106 13.12 -13.40 -12.80
C GLU A 106 14.05 -13.37 -11.57
N ALA A 107 14.90 -12.36 -11.48
CA ALA A 107 15.73 -12.12 -10.30
C ALA A 107 14.97 -11.21 -9.31
N GLY A 108 14.93 -11.61 -8.04
CA GLY A 108 14.46 -10.73 -6.96
C GLY A 108 15.44 -9.59 -6.71
N ASP A 109 14.98 -8.57 -5.98
CA ASP A 109 15.87 -7.49 -5.53
C ASP A 109 16.70 -7.98 -4.33
N GLU A 110 18.01 -8.11 -4.51
CA GLU A 110 18.91 -8.59 -3.46
C GLU A 110 19.32 -7.51 -2.45
N ARG A 111 18.93 -6.24 -2.68
CA ARG A 111 19.24 -5.14 -1.76
C ARG A 111 18.57 -5.35 -0.40
N GLY A 112 19.21 -4.82 0.64
CA GLY A 112 18.61 -4.72 1.96
C GLY A 112 17.44 -3.73 1.96
N VAL A 113 16.44 -3.94 2.83
CA VAL A 113 15.25 -3.08 2.96
C VAL A 113 15.60 -1.61 3.12
N ALA A 114 16.66 -1.27 3.85
CA ALA A 114 17.06 0.13 4.05
C ALA A 114 17.50 0.81 2.75
N GLU A 115 18.33 0.13 1.95
CA GLU A 115 18.80 0.62 0.66
C GLU A 115 17.63 0.72 -0.32
N TRP A 116 16.82 -0.34 -0.41
CA TRP A 116 15.63 -0.35 -1.24
C TRP A 116 14.65 0.78 -0.89
N ALA A 117 14.39 1.00 0.40
CA ALA A 117 13.50 2.05 0.87
C ALA A 117 14.05 3.45 0.53
N GLN A 118 15.37 3.64 0.63
CA GLN A 118 16.01 4.89 0.23
C GLN A 118 15.88 5.14 -1.27
N CYS A 119 16.11 4.11 -2.10
CA CYS A 119 15.90 4.19 -3.54
C CYS A 119 14.44 4.53 -3.88
N LYS A 120 13.46 3.88 -3.22
CA LYS A 120 12.03 4.16 -3.43
C LYS A 120 11.65 5.58 -3.00
N ALA A 121 12.16 6.05 -1.86
CA ALA A 121 11.84 7.38 -1.34
C ALA A 121 12.42 8.51 -2.22
N ASN A 122 13.63 8.32 -2.74
CA ASN A 122 14.29 9.29 -3.60
C ASN A 122 13.71 9.33 -5.02
N GLY A 123 12.84 8.37 -5.37
CA GLY A 123 12.44 8.11 -6.74
C GLY A 123 13.62 7.54 -7.56
N ASP A 124 13.33 7.13 -8.80
CA ASP A 124 14.37 6.71 -9.73
C ASP A 124 15.16 7.94 -10.22
N VAL A 125 16.07 8.43 -9.39
CA VAL A 125 16.93 9.58 -9.70
C VAL A 125 17.75 9.30 -10.96
N ALA A 126 18.06 8.03 -11.26
CA ALA A 126 18.76 7.65 -12.48
C ALA A 126 17.90 7.91 -13.73
N ALA A 127 16.63 7.51 -13.73
CA ALA A 127 15.71 7.81 -14.83
C ALA A 127 15.46 9.33 -15.00
N ALA A 128 15.38 10.08 -13.89
CA ALA A 128 15.22 11.54 -13.92
C ALA A 128 16.48 12.27 -14.46
N VAL A 129 17.67 11.79 -14.12
CA VAL A 129 18.96 12.33 -14.61
C VAL A 129 19.20 11.95 -16.07
N GLU A 130 18.84 10.74 -16.50
CA GLU A 130 18.97 10.31 -17.90
C GLU A 130 18.00 11.08 -18.82
N ALA A 131 16.78 11.36 -18.35
CA ALA A 131 15.82 12.22 -19.06
C ALA A 131 16.31 13.67 -19.17
N ALA A 132 17.02 14.19 -18.16
CA ALA A 132 17.63 15.51 -18.20
C ALA A 132 18.87 15.60 -19.10
N GLY A 133 19.56 14.46 -19.35
CA GLY A 133 20.76 14.39 -20.19
C GLY A 133 20.50 14.32 -21.70
N LYS A 134 19.30 13.92 -22.14
CA LYS A 134 18.92 13.82 -23.57
C LYS A 134 18.38 15.12 -24.18
N GLY A 135 18.41 16.22 -23.42
CA GLY A 135 17.91 17.55 -23.83
C GLY A 135 18.99 18.55 -24.25
N LYS A 136 20.16 18.10 -24.73
CA LYS A 136 21.21 18.96 -25.30
C LYS A 136 21.65 18.48 -26.66
#